data_AF-A0A374RH93-F1
#
_entry.id   AF-A0A374RH93-F1
#
_cell.length_a   1.000
_cell.length_b   1.000
_cell.length_c   1.000
_cell.angle_alpha   90.00
_cell.angle_beta   90.00
_cell.angle_gamma   90.00
#
_symmetry.space_group_name_H-M   'P 1'
#
loop_
_entity.id
_entity.type
_entity.pdbx_description
1 polymer ?
#
loop_
_entity_poly.entity_id
_entity_poly.type
_entity_poly.pdbx_seq_one_letter_code
_entity_poly.pdbx_strand_id
1 'polypeptide(L)'
;MLVQAILVGLVGAFGCLDYQLGTLYAFRPIVLCPLVGLVLGDLQTGLAVGASLELLFMGSISIGAYVPPNETVGGVLACAFAIQLGQGTETAIALAMPIAVLALTIGNITNALFPVFVDMADKFALKGNLKGIYAVHWGIGIWGCVEYFLLCGGAFYLGSDAIQGLLDFIPPFIIDGCGVAANILPAMGFAMLG
;
A
#
# COMPACT_ATOMS: atom_id res chain seq x y z
N MET A 1 15.73 -7.29 -14.16
CA MET A 1 14.81 -8.00 -13.24
C MET A 1 15.15 -7.74 -11.77
N LEU A 2 16.19 -8.33 -11.17
CA LEU A 2 16.44 -8.15 -9.72
C LEU A 2 16.66 -6.68 -9.30
N VAL A 3 17.50 -5.94 -10.03
CA VAL A 3 17.75 -4.52 -9.73
C VAL A 3 16.46 -3.70 -9.85
N GLN A 4 15.68 -3.91 -10.91
CA GLN A 4 14.40 -3.24 -11.10
C GLN A 4 13.40 -3.58 -9.99
N ALA A 5 13.34 -4.84 -9.55
CA ALA A 5 12.50 -5.24 -8.43
C ALA A 5 12.89 -4.56 -7.11
N ILE A 6 14.19 -4.45 -6.82
CA ILE A 6 14.68 -3.71 -5.65
C ILE A 6 14.26 -2.24 -5.76
N LEU A 7 14.45 -1.62 -6.93
CA LEU A 7 14.09 -0.22 -7.15
C LEU A 7 12.57 0.02 -7.05
N VAL A 8 11.74 -0.86 -7.61
CA VAL A 8 10.27 -0.81 -7.47
C VAL A 8 9.86 -0.99 -6.01
N GLY A 9 10.51 -1.89 -5.28
CA GLY A 9 10.36 -2.05 -3.83
C GLY A 9 10.68 -0.76 -3.08
N LEU A 10 11.77 -0.07 -3.43
CA LEU A 10 12.14 1.21 -2.82
C LEU A 10 11.11 2.31 -3.11
N VAL A 11 10.51 2.33 -4.30
CA VAL A 11 9.41 3.27 -4.60
C VAL A 11 8.19 2.99 -3.71
N GLY A 12 7.82 1.71 -3.51
CA GLY A 12 6.76 1.33 -2.58
C GLY A 12 7.07 1.74 -1.13
N ALA A 13 8.30 1.49 -0.67
CA ALA A 13 8.76 1.88 0.66
C ALA A 13 8.76 3.40 0.86
N PHE A 14 9.14 4.16 -0.18
CA PHE A 14 9.06 5.62 -0.17
C PHE A 14 7.61 6.11 0.00
N GLY A 15 6.65 5.44 -0.66
CA GLY A 15 5.24 5.71 -0.44
C GLY A 15 4.82 5.50 1.02
N CYS A 16 5.23 4.39 1.65
CA CYS A 16 4.93 4.14 3.07
C CYS A 16 5.60 5.16 4.01
N LEU A 17 6.82 5.59 3.70
CA LEU A 17 7.57 6.56 4.49
C LEU A 17 6.84 7.91 4.61
N ASP A 18 5.96 8.25 3.67
CA ASP A 18 5.14 9.48 3.73
C ASP A 18 4.30 9.56 5.01
N TYR A 19 3.76 8.42 5.49
CA TYR A 19 3.01 8.36 6.75
C TYR A 19 3.86 8.76 7.96
N GLN A 20 5.17 8.53 7.87
CA GLN A 20 6.15 8.88 8.91
C GLN A 20 6.54 10.38 8.87
N LEU A 21 6.29 11.05 7.73
CA LEU A 21 6.68 12.42 7.45
C LEU A 21 5.51 13.42 7.51
N GLY A 22 4.36 12.99 8.04
CA GLY A 22 3.18 13.85 8.19
C GLY A 22 2.20 13.79 7.03
N THR A 23 2.26 12.73 6.21
CA THR A 23 1.27 12.41 5.16
C THR A 23 1.15 13.54 4.13
N LEU A 24 2.22 13.80 3.39
CA LEU A 24 2.29 14.81 2.34
C LEU A 24 1.60 14.37 1.04
N TYR A 25 0.96 13.19 1.04
CA TYR A 25 0.32 12.55 -0.11
C TYR A 25 1.31 12.07 -1.17
N ALA A 26 2.58 11.84 -0.79
CA ALA A 26 3.58 11.25 -1.68
C ALA A 26 3.30 9.76 -1.98
N PHE A 27 2.49 9.10 -1.15
CA PHE A 27 2.08 7.70 -1.31
C PHE A 27 1.09 7.45 -2.46
N ARG A 28 0.61 8.51 -3.10
CA ARG A 28 -0.44 8.48 -4.12
C ARG A 28 0.08 8.03 -5.49
N PRO A 29 -0.75 7.36 -6.32
CA PRO A 29 -0.37 6.91 -7.66
C PRO A 29 0.19 8.02 -8.56
N ILE A 30 -0.35 9.25 -8.46
CA ILE A 30 0.13 10.37 -9.27
C ILE A 30 1.61 10.72 -9.02
N VAL A 31 2.15 10.39 -7.84
CA VAL A 31 3.55 10.60 -7.48
C VAL A 31 4.37 9.33 -7.72
N LEU A 32 3.85 8.17 -7.33
CA LEU A 32 4.62 6.93 -7.35
C LEU A 32 4.74 6.29 -8.73
N CYS A 33 3.68 6.32 -9.55
CA CYS A 33 3.72 5.72 -10.89
C CYS A 33 4.74 6.40 -11.82
N PRO A 34 4.95 7.73 -11.79
CA PRO A 34 6.08 8.35 -12.48
C PRO A 34 7.44 7.83 -12.02
N LEU A 35 7.64 7.61 -10.71
CA LEU A 35 8.88 7.03 -10.19
C LEU A 35 9.09 5.59 -10.67
N VAL A 36 8.01 4.79 -10.70
CA VAL A 36 8.04 3.45 -11.30
C VAL A 36 8.41 3.52 -12.78
N GLY A 37 7.81 4.45 -13.54
CA GLY A 37 8.13 4.70 -14.94
C GLY A 37 9.60 5.04 -15.17
N LEU A 38 10.19 5.89 -14.32
CA LEU A 38 11.63 6.20 -14.35
C LEU A 38 12.48 4.96 -14.09
N VAL A 39 12.13 4.17 -13.08
CA VAL A 39 12.86 2.95 -12.70
C VAL A 39 12.81 1.89 -13.81
N LEU A 40 11.67 1.78 -14.51
CA LEU A 40 11.46 0.77 -15.55
C LEU A 40 11.82 1.26 -16.96
N GLY A 41 12.10 2.56 -17.13
CA GLY A 41 12.53 3.14 -18.40
C GLY A 41 11.39 3.61 -19.32
N ASP A 42 10.14 3.65 -18.82
CA ASP A 42 8.98 4.16 -19.54
C ASP A 42 8.22 5.18 -18.68
N LEU A 43 8.76 6.41 -18.66
CA LEU A 43 8.17 7.53 -17.93
C LEU A 43 6.79 7.92 -18.48
N GLN A 44 6.57 7.80 -19.79
CA GLN A 44 5.33 8.26 -20.42
C GLN A 44 4.16 7.36 -20.01
N THR A 45 4.35 6.04 -20.02
CA THR A 45 3.37 5.10 -19.47
C THR A 45 3.19 5.31 -17.97
N GLY A 46 4.29 5.53 -17.21
CA GLY A 46 4.21 5.82 -15.77
C GLY A 46 3.35 7.06 -15.42
N LEU A 47 3.47 8.14 -16.20
CA LEU A 47 2.66 9.35 -16.05
C LEU A 47 1.18 9.10 -16.40
N ALA A 48 0.91 8.44 -17.53
CA ALA A 48 -0.45 8.15 -17.99
C ALA A 48 -1.19 7.21 -17.03
N VAL A 49 -0.50 6.17 -16.54
CA VAL A 49 -1.02 5.24 -15.54
C VAL A 49 -1.24 5.95 -14.22
N GLY A 50 -0.28 6.75 -13.75
CA GLY A 50 -0.42 7.52 -12.52
C GLY A 50 -1.65 8.41 -12.52
N ALA A 51 -1.91 9.15 -13.60
CA ALA A 51 -3.11 9.98 -13.74
C ALA A 51 -4.40 9.17 -13.71
N SER A 52 -4.40 8.00 -14.37
CA SER A 52 -5.57 7.12 -14.46
C SER A 52 -5.88 6.45 -13.12
N LEU A 53 -4.85 5.97 -12.41
CA LEU A 53 -5.00 5.36 -11.09
C LEU A 53 -5.32 6.40 -10.01
N GLU A 54 -4.86 7.64 -10.16
CA GLU A 54 -5.27 8.71 -9.24
C GLU A 54 -6.78 8.94 -9.31
N LEU A 55 -7.36 8.93 -10.51
CA LEU A 55 -8.82 9.01 -10.68
C LEU A 55 -9.53 7.82 -10.05
N LEU A 56 -8.98 6.61 -10.21
CA LEU A 56 -9.53 5.39 -9.61
C LEU A 56 -9.54 5.46 -8.06
N PHE A 57 -8.46 5.95 -7.47
CA PHE A 57 -8.28 6.00 -6.01
C PHE A 57 -8.65 7.35 -5.38
N MET A 58 -9.26 8.28 -6.12
CA MET A 58 -9.60 9.61 -5.64
C MET A 58 -10.58 9.60 -4.46
N GLY A 59 -11.49 8.60 -4.42
CA GLY A 59 -12.44 8.40 -3.33
C GLY A 59 -11.92 7.52 -2.18
N SER A 60 -10.73 6.94 -2.32
CA SER A 60 -10.11 6.10 -1.29
C SER A 60 -9.48 6.97 -0.21
N ILE A 61 -10.30 7.41 0.74
CA ILE A 61 -9.85 8.21 1.90
C ILE A 61 -10.28 7.49 3.17
N SER A 62 -9.36 7.40 4.13
CA SER A 62 -9.66 6.85 5.46
C SER A 62 -10.52 7.81 6.27
N ILE A 63 -11.64 7.31 6.79
CA ILE A 63 -12.59 8.08 7.61
C ILE A 63 -12.92 7.26 8.87
N GLY A 64 -12.52 7.75 10.04
CA GLY A 64 -12.70 7.04 11.29
C GLY A 64 -11.93 5.71 11.30
N ALA A 65 -12.64 4.60 11.51
CA ALA A 65 -12.04 3.27 11.49
C ALA A 65 -11.93 2.67 10.07
N TYR A 66 -12.44 3.36 9.05
CA TYR A 66 -12.39 2.88 7.67
C TYR A 66 -10.99 3.00 7.09
N VAL A 67 -10.45 1.87 6.65
CA VAL A 67 -9.22 1.81 5.87
C VAL A 67 -9.60 1.42 4.43
N PRO A 68 -9.41 2.32 3.45
CA PRO A 68 -9.69 2.01 2.05
C PRO A 68 -8.67 1.00 1.47
N PRO A 69 -8.92 0.44 0.27
CA PRO A 69 -7.94 -0.38 -0.44
C PRO A 69 -6.60 0.34 -0.60
N ASN A 70 -5.50 -0.40 -0.47
CA ASN A 70 -4.13 0.14 -0.45
C ASN A 70 -3.70 0.65 -1.84
N GLU A 71 -3.90 1.94 -2.07
CA GLU A 71 -3.61 2.63 -3.32
C GLU A 71 -2.11 2.69 -3.65
N THR A 72 -1.25 2.63 -2.64
CA THR A 72 0.20 2.74 -2.81
C THR A 72 0.74 1.48 -3.45
N VAL A 73 0.48 0.33 -2.83
CA VAL A 73 0.93 -0.97 -3.35
C VAL A 73 0.18 -1.32 -4.64
N GLY A 74 -1.13 -1.07 -4.66
CA GLY A 74 -1.95 -1.25 -5.88
C GLY A 74 -1.45 -0.41 -7.04
N GLY A 75 -1.15 0.88 -6.81
CA GLY A 75 -0.66 1.80 -7.82
C GLY A 75 0.73 1.47 -8.34
N VAL A 76 1.67 1.18 -7.44
CA VAL A 76 3.06 0.83 -7.79
C VAL A 76 3.10 -0.46 -8.61
N LEU A 77 2.43 -1.52 -8.18
CA LEU A 77 2.46 -2.81 -8.86
C LEU A 77 1.66 -2.79 -10.16
N ALA A 78 0.48 -2.18 -10.20
CA ALA A 78 -0.31 -2.07 -11.43
C ALA A 78 0.46 -1.31 -12.52
N CYS A 79 1.13 -0.22 -12.15
CA CYS A 79 2.00 0.53 -13.06
C CYS A 79 3.19 -0.31 -13.52
N ALA A 80 3.86 -1.01 -12.60
CA ALA A 80 5.01 -1.83 -12.92
C ALA A 80 4.66 -2.97 -13.90
N PHE A 81 3.53 -3.65 -13.69
CA PHE A 81 3.06 -4.71 -14.57
C PHE A 81 2.55 -4.19 -15.91
N ALA A 82 1.84 -3.06 -15.94
CA ALA A 82 1.43 -2.45 -17.21
C ALA A 82 2.65 -2.15 -18.10
N ILE A 83 3.70 -1.52 -17.54
CA ILE A 83 4.94 -1.25 -18.26
C ILE A 83 5.63 -2.54 -18.70
N GLN A 84 5.73 -3.54 -17.82
CA GLN A 84 6.40 -4.81 -18.12
C GLN A 84 5.68 -5.63 -19.20
N LEU A 85 4.35 -5.59 -19.22
CA LEU A 85 3.52 -6.27 -20.22
C LEU A 85 3.45 -5.48 -21.54
N GLY A 86 4.01 -4.26 -21.60
CA GLY A 86 3.86 -3.36 -22.74
C GLY A 86 2.41 -2.95 -22.96
N GLN A 87 1.62 -2.92 -21.89
CA GLN A 87 0.20 -2.60 -21.90
C GLN A 87 -0.04 -1.23 -21.28
N GLY A 88 -1.06 -0.52 -21.77
CA GLY A 88 -1.38 0.84 -21.36
C GLY A 88 -2.15 0.94 -20.04
N THR A 89 -2.86 2.05 -19.88
CA THR A 89 -3.62 2.40 -18.67
C THR A 89 -4.76 1.42 -18.35
N GLU A 90 -5.36 0.80 -19.35
CA GLU A 90 -6.47 -0.15 -19.20
C GLU A 90 -6.08 -1.36 -18.34
N THR A 91 -4.92 -1.96 -18.63
CA THR A 91 -4.39 -3.08 -17.83
C THR A 91 -4.07 -2.65 -16.42
N ALA A 92 -3.48 -1.46 -16.25
CA ALA A 92 -3.16 -0.96 -14.91
C ALA A 92 -4.44 -0.82 -14.06
N ILE A 93 -5.52 -0.27 -14.62
CA ILE A 93 -6.80 -0.14 -13.92
C ILE A 93 -7.36 -1.51 -13.53
N ALA A 94 -7.31 -2.49 -14.45
CA ALA A 94 -7.80 -3.83 -14.19
C ALA A 94 -7.04 -4.55 -13.06
N LEU A 95 -5.72 -4.34 -12.97
CA LEU A 95 -4.87 -4.95 -11.95
C LEU A 95 -4.88 -4.21 -10.60
N ALA A 96 -5.13 -2.90 -10.61
CA ALA A 96 -4.95 -2.06 -9.43
C ALA A 96 -5.86 -2.45 -8.25
N MET A 97 -7.16 -2.66 -8.50
CA MET A 97 -8.12 -2.92 -7.42
C MET A 97 -7.88 -4.28 -6.74
N PRO A 98 -7.72 -5.40 -7.46
CA PRO A 98 -7.41 -6.68 -6.83
C PRO A 98 -6.13 -6.62 -5.99
N ILE A 99 -5.06 -6.03 -6.53
CA ILE A 99 -3.77 -5.90 -5.81
C ILE A 99 -3.93 -5.02 -4.56
N ALA A 100 -4.64 -3.90 -4.66
CA ALA A 100 -4.88 -2.98 -3.54
C ALA A 100 -5.65 -3.64 -2.39
N VAL A 101 -6.66 -4.47 -2.71
CA VAL A 101 -7.42 -5.23 -1.70
C VAL A 101 -6.54 -6.29 -1.05
N LEU A 102 -5.74 -7.03 -1.82
CA LEU A 102 -4.80 -7.99 -1.25
C LEU A 102 -3.79 -7.34 -0.30
N ALA A 103 -3.20 -6.23 -0.72
CA ALA A 103 -2.26 -5.49 0.11
C ALA A 103 -2.92 -4.94 1.38
N LEU A 104 -4.18 -4.50 1.30
CA LEU A 104 -4.96 -4.12 2.48
C LEU A 104 -5.17 -5.32 3.43
N THR A 105 -5.53 -6.49 2.92
CA THR A 105 -5.73 -7.69 3.74
C THR A 105 -4.44 -8.08 4.47
N ILE A 106 -3.30 -8.06 3.78
CA ILE A 106 -1.99 -8.35 4.39
C ILE A 106 -1.67 -7.30 5.47
N GLY A 107 -1.84 -6.01 5.15
CA GLY A 107 -1.62 -4.91 6.09
C GLY A 107 -2.52 -4.99 7.33
N ASN A 108 -3.77 -5.44 7.20
CA ASN A 108 -4.65 -5.63 8.34
C ASN A 108 -4.19 -6.77 9.27
N ILE A 109 -3.62 -7.83 8.70
CA ILE A 109 -3.05 -8.93 9.48
C ILE A 109 -1.80 -8.47 10.23
N THR A 110 -0.93 -7.68 9.59
CA THR A 110 0.28 -7.14 10.25
C THR A 110 -0.08 -6.11 11.31
N ASN A 111 -1.05 -5.24 11.04
CA ASN A 111 -1.57 -4.25 11.99
C ASN A 111 -2.14 -4.88 13.26
N ALA A 112 -2.69 -6.09 13.20
CA ALA A 112 -3.20 -6.81 14.37
C ALA A 112 -2.10 -7.10 15.42
N LEU A 113 -0.82 -7.05 15.04
CA LEU A 113 0.32 -7.25 15.93
C LEU A 113 0.82 -5.94 16.57
N PHE A 114 0.45 -4.78 16.03
CA PHE A 114 0.92 -3.48 16.51
C PHE A 114 0.50 -3.07 17.92
N PRO A 115 -0.66 -3.51 18.49
CA PRO A 115 -1.00 -3.21 19.87
C PRO A 115 0.10 -3.62 20.87
N VAL A 116 0.81 -4.73 20.62
CA VAL A 116 1.93 -5.19 21.46
C VAL A 116 3.07 -4.17 21.51
N PHE A 117 3.33 -3.49 20.40
CA PHE A 117 4.35 -2.44 20.31
C PHE A 117 3.87 -1.15 20.96
N VAL A 118 2.59 -0.81 20.80
CA VAL A 118 2.00 0.36 21.46
C VAL A 118 2.04 0.22 22.99
N ASP A 119 1.74 -0.97 23.53
CA ASP A 119 1.88 -1.26 24.97
C ASP A 119 3.32 -1.06 25.47
N MET A 120 4.32 -1.23 24.60
CA MET A 120 5.72 -0.96 24.92
C MET A 120 6.01 0.54 24.98
N ALA A 121 5.42 1.33 24.07
CA ALA A 121 5.52 2.78 24.12
C ALA A 121 4.92 3.34 25.42
N ASP A 122 3.79 2.81 25.88
CA ASP A 122 3.17 3.19 27.16
C ASP A 122 4.10 2.94 28.35
N LYS A 123 4.77 1.78 28.38
CA LYS A 123 5.77 1.47 29.41
C LYS A 123 6.96 2.43 29.39
N PHE A 124 7.36 2.94 28.23
CA PHE A 124 8.40 3.96 28.12
C PHE A 124 7.89 5.34 28.57
N ALA A 125 6.64 5.68 28.25
CA ALA A 125 6.00 6.92 28.68
C ALA A 125 5.89 7.02 30.20
N LEU A 126 5.47 5.94 30.88
CA LEU A 126 5.42 5.88 32.35
C LEU A 126 6.79 6.12 33.02
N LYS A 127 7.88 5.88 32.30
CA LYS A 127 9.25 6.10 32.77
C LYS A 127 9.83 7.44 32.33
N GLY A 128 9.06 8.30 31.66
CA GLY A 128 9.53 9.56 31.07
C GLY A 128 10.58 9.36 29.97
N ASN A 129 10.67 8.17 29.38
CA ASN A 129 11.70 7.85 28.38
C ASN A 129 11.24 8.18 26.96
N LEU A 130 11.42 9.43 26.55
CA LEU A 130 11.09 9.90 25.20
C LEU A 130 11.84 9.13 24.09
N LYS A 131 13.10 8.73 24.33
CA LYS A 131 13.88 7.96 23.35
C LYS A 131 13.25 6.60 23.08
N GLY A 132 12.71 5.95 24.11
CA GLY A 132 11.99 4.69 23.98
C GLY A 132 10.71 4.82 23.15
N ILE A 133 9.95 5.90 23.36
CA ILE A 133 8.74 6.19 22.57
C ILE A 133 9.10 6.39 21.09
N TYR A 134 10.12 7.22 20.80
CA TYR A 134 10.56 7.44 19.42
C TYR A 134 11.09 6.17 18.75
N ALA A 135 11.80 5.31 19.50
CA ALA A 135 12.28 4.03 18.98
C ALA A 135 11.13 3.11 18.57
N VAL A 136 10.06 3.04 19.36
CA VAL A 136 8.86 2.25 19.01
C VAL A 136 8.16 2.84 17.79
N HIS A 137 7.96 4.16 17.77
CA HIS A 137 7.32 4.87 16.66
C HIS A 137 8.04 4.62 15.32
N TRP A 138 9.36 4.87 15.28
CA TRP A 138 10.16 4.60 14.09
C TRP A 138 10.28 3.11 13.78
N GLY A 139 10.24 2.24 14.78
CA GLY A 139 10.24 0.79 14.59
C GLY A 139 9.00 0.32 13.80
N ILE A 140 7.81 0.83 14.15
CA ILE A 140 6.56 0.55 13.42
C ILE A 140 6.65 1.13 12.00
N GLY A 141 7.13 2.37 11.85
CA GLY A 141 7.29 2.99 10.53
C GLY A 141 8.25 2.24 9.61
N ILE A 142 9.40 1.80 10.12
CA ILE A 142 10.38 1.00 9.37
C ILE A 142 9.79 -0.35 8.99
N TRP A 143 9.03 -0.99 9.88
CA TRP A 143 8.32 -2.22 9.54
C TRP A 143 7.38 -2.02 8.34
N GLY A 144 6.57 -0.95 8.36
CA GLY A 144 5.69 -0.60 7.24
C GLY A 144 6.46 -0.41 5.93
N CYS A 145 7.61 0.29 5.98
CA CYS A 145 8.47 0.47 4.82
C CYS A 145 9.01 -0.87 4.27
N VAL A 146 9.42 -1.78 5.16
CA VAL A 146 9.88 -3.13 4.79
C VAL A 146 8.74 -3.95 4.19
N GLU A 147 7.54 -3.88 4.77
CA GLU A 147 6.35 -4.56 4.24
C GLU A 147 6.05 -4.09 2.82
N TYR A 148 6.00 -2.78 2.58
CA TYR A 148 5.73 -2.23 1.24
C TYR A 148 6.85 -2.53 0.25
N PHE A 149 8.11 -2.53 0.71
CA PHE A 149 9.25 -2.97 -0.09
C PHE A 149 9.10 -4.42 -0.55
N LEU A 150 8.75 -5.32 0.36
CA LEU A 150 8.59 -6.75 0.08
C LEU A 150 7.36 -7.00 -0.80
N LEU A 151 6.25 -6.30 -0.54
CA LEU A 151 5.05 -6.41 -1.37
C LEU A 151 5.35 -5.92 -2.79
N CYS A 152 5.88 -4.71 -2.97
CA CYS A 152 6.11 -4.14 -4.30
C CYS A 152 7.29 -4.83 -5.04
N GLY A 153 8.44 -4.96 -4.38
CA GLY A 153 9.62 -5.55 -4.99
C GLY A 153 9.52 -7.06 -5.15
N GLY A 154 9.02 -7.75 -4.13
CA GLY A 154 8.82 -9.20 -4.16
C GLY A 154 7.78 -9.62 -5.19
N ALA A 155 6.61 -8.98 -5.21
CA ALA A 155 5.59 -9.29 -6.21
C ALA A 155 6.08 -9.03 -7.64
N PHE A 156 6.74 -7.89 -7.87
CA PHE A 156 7.28 -7.59 -9.20
C PHE A 156 8.38 -8.58 -9.61
N TYR A 157 9.20 -9.05 -8.67
CA TYR A 157 10.23 -10.05 -8.96
C TYR A 157 9.64 -11.43 -9.29
N LEU A 158 8.59 -11.83 -8.60
CA LEU A 158 7.89 -13.10 -8.82
C LEU A 158 7.07 -13.10 -10.12
N GLY A 159 6.74 -11.91 -10.64
CA GLY A 159 6.05 -11.73 -11.92
C GLY A 159 4.52 -11.73 -11.82
N SER A 160 3.86 -11.38 -12.92
CA SER A 160 2.40 -11.26 -13.00
C SER A 160 1.67 -12.59 -12.74
N ASP A 161 2.25 -13.71 -13.15
CA ASP A 161 1.66 -15.04 -12.97
C ASP A 161 1.61 -15.44 -11.49
N ALA A 162 2.58 -15.01 -10.69
CA ALA A 162 2.59 -15.24 -9.25
C ALA A 162 1.52 -14.39 -8.54
N ILE A 163 1.28 -13.17 -9.02
CA ILE A 163 0.21 -12.31 -8.50
C ILE A 163 -1.17 -12.86 -8.89
N GLN A 164 -1.33 -13.32 -10.13
CA GLN A 164 -2.57 -13.96 -10.56
C GLN A 164 -2.82 -15.26 -9.77
N GLY A 165 -1.79 -16.10 -9.58
CA GLY A 165 -1.89 -17.29 -8.76
C GLY A 165 -2.19 -17.00 -7.28
N LEU A 166 -1.68 -15.88 -6.73
CA LEU A 166 -2.01 -15.42 -5.38
C LEU A 166 -3.46 -14.93 -5.29
N LEU A 167 -3.93 -14.19 -6.29
CA LEU A 167 -5.32 -13.75 -6.39
C LEU A 167 -6.27 -14.94 -6.50
N ASP A 168 -5.94 -15.93 -7.33
CA ASP A 168 -6.74 -17.13 -7.56
C ASP A 168 -6.74 -18.06 -6.33
N PHE A 169 -5.69 -18.01 -5.50
CA PHE A 169 -5.61 -18.79 -4.26
C PHE A 169 -6.48 -18.23 -3.13
N ILE A 170 -6.79 -16.93 -3.17
CA ILE A 170 -7.55 -16.28 -2.11
C ILE A 170 -9.04 -16.52 -2.36
N PRO A 171 -9.77 -17.21 -1.44
CA PRO A 171 -11.18 -17.48 -1.63
C PRO A 171 -11.97 -16.18 -1.81
N PRO A 172 -12.94 -16.14 -2.75
CA PRO A 172 -13.76 -14.95 -3.00
C PRO A 172 -14.39 -14.39 -1.73
N PHE A 173 -14.84 -15.27 -0.82
CA PHE A 173 -15.42 -14.89 0.48
C PHE A 173 -14.48 -14.02 1.35
N ILE A 174 -13.16 -14.16 1.25
CA ILE A 174 -12.21 -13.34 2.02
C ILE A 174 -12.11 -11.95 1.40
N ILE A 175 -12.02 -11.86 0.08
CA ILE A 175 -11.98 -10.58 -0.66
C ILE A 175 -13.31 -9.83 -0.46
N ASP A 176 -14.43 -10.53 -0.65
CA ASP A 176 -15.78 -10.00 -0.45
C ASP A 176 -16.00 -9.62 1.02
N GLY A 177 -15.56 -10.46 1.96
CA GLY A 177 -15.67 -10.21 3.39
C GLY A 177 -14.86 -8.98 3.84
N CYS A 178 -13.62 -8.85 3.37
CA CYS A 178 -12.80 -7.66 3.59
C CYS A 178 -13.43 -6.43 2.93
N GLY A 179 -13.99 -6.55 1.72
CA GLY A 179 -14.69 -5.47 1.03
C GLY A 179 -15.96 -5.02 1.76
N VAL A 180 -16.76 -5.94 2.30
CA VAL A 180 -17.94 -5.62 3.12
C VAL A 180 -17.52 -4.99 4.46
N ALA A 181 -16.52 -5.55 5.15
CA ALA A 181 -15.99 -4.97 6.38
C ALA A 181 -15.45 -3.56 6.16
N ALA A 182 -14.72 -3.35 5.05
CA ALA A 182 -14.27 -2.04 4.61
C ALA A 182 -15.46 -1.09 4.40
N ASN A 183 -16.54 -1.49 3.72
CA ASN A 183 -17.71 -0.63 3.52
C ASN A 183 -18.54 -0.33 4.79
N ILE A 184 -18.43 -1.12 5.85
CA ILE A 184 -19.13 -0.88 7.12
C ILE A 184 -18.40 0.17 7.98
N LEU A 185 -17.07 0.22 7.92
CA LEU A 185 -16.27 1.12 8.75
C LEU A 185 -16.53 2.63 8.52
N PRO A 186 -16.85 3.13 7.30
CA PRO A 186 -17.24 4.53 7.11
C PRO A 186 -18.56 4.84 7.82
N ALA A 187 -19.53 3.93 7.77
CA ALA A 187 -20.81 4.09 8.45
C ALA A 187 -20.63 4.18 9.97
N MET A 188 -19.73 3.38 10.54
CA MET A 188 -19.33 3.50 11.95
C MET A 188 -18.61 4.83 12.24
N GLY A 189 -17.71 5.27 11.36
CA GLY A 189 -17.02 6.55 11.48
C GLY A 189 -17.97 7.74 11.52
N PHE A 190 -18.98 7.76 10.66
CA PHE A 190 -20.05 8.76 10.71
C PHE A 190 -20.92 8.64 11.97
N ALA A 191 -21.19 7.42 12.45
CA ALA A 191 -21.98 7.18 13.66
C ALA A 191 -21.28 7.64 14.94
N MET A 192 -19.94 7.62 15.01
CA MET A 192 -19.17 8.12 16.15
C MET A 192 -19.05 9.65 16.22
N LEU A 193 -19.38 10.36 15.13
CA LEU A 193 -19.38 11.82 15.07
C LEU A 193 -20.74 12.44 15.47
N GLY A 194 -21.75 11.61 15.74
CA GLY A 194 -23.10 11.99 16.18
C GLY A 194 -23.31 11.87 17.68
#